data_AF-A0A3L7Y0I8-F1
#
_entry.id   AF-A0A3L7Y0I8-F1
#
_cell.length_a   1.000
_cell.length_b   1.000
_cell.length_c   1.000
_cell.angle_alpha   90.00
_cell.angle_beta   90.00
_cell.angle_gamma   90.00
#
_symmetry.space_group_name_H-M   'P 1'
#
loop_
_entity.id
_entity.type
_entity.pdbx_description
1 polymer ?
#
loop_
_entity_poly.entity_id
_entity_poly.type
_entity_poly.pdbx_seq_one_letter_code
_entity_poly.pdbx_strand_id
1 'polypeptide(L)'
;MEQEYPLLMMNRRTLLLLAIAFTALIQARLLPEVGLETLFNLPLFVLLLLSSVRRRSTLIAGAFAAGILLDALLWRPLGQSALTLSVAVLVAAAVRGDGDAGWARRSTAAITGYAAAAALLILSSNLLGVGTTAIGSGGPERLAINVTLLIFGSAVGARRRAQQLRERPLDDRLS
;
A
#
# COMPACT_ATOMS: atom_id res chain seq x y z
N MET A 1 37.20 23.61 14.57
CA MET A 1 36.05 23.94 13.70
C MET A 1 35.37 22.63 13.36
N GLU A 2 34.42 22.21 14.19
CA GLU A 2 33.58 21.05 13.88
C GLU A 2 32.48 21.53 12.93
N GLN A 3 32.54 21.10 11.67
CA GLN A 3 31.46 21.31 10.72
C GLN A 3 30.32 20.37 11.13
N GLU A 4 29.32 20.90 11.84
CA GLU A 4 28.01 20.25 11.93
C GLU A 4 27.45 20.13 10.52
N TYR A 5 27.57 18.94 9.92
CA TYR A 5 26.80 18.60 8.74
C TYR A 5 25.32 18.74 9.11
N PRO A 6 24.55 19.63 8.47
CA PRO A 6 23.13 19.67 8.70
C PRO A 6 22.60 18.31 8.24
N LEU A 7 22.19 17.47 9.18
CA LEU A 7 21.38 16.30 8.88
C LEU A 7 20.20 16.81 8.07
N LEU A 8 20.27 16.61 6.75
CA LEU A 8 19.25 17.02 5.79
C LEU A 8 17.92 16.46 6.29
N MET A 9 17.11 17.31 6.92
CA MET A 9 15.80 16.94 7.45
C MET A 9 14.92 16.62 6.24
N MET A 10 14.92 15.35 5.86
CA MET A 10 14.22 14.90 4.66
C MET A 10 12.71 15.05 4.88
N ASN A 11 12.04 15.71 3.94
CA ASN A 11 10.61 15.94 4.00
C ASN A 11 9.87 14.60 4.20
N ARG A 12 8.89 14.58 5.13
CA ARG A 12 8.05 13.40 5.43
C ARG A 12 7.41 12.79 4.19
N ARG A 13 7.08 13.60 3.17
CA ARG A 13 6.56 13.11 1.88
C ARG A 13 7.61 12.34 1.10
N THR A 14 8.83 12.84 1.04
CA THR A 14 9.97 12.17 0.37
C THR A 14 10.31 10.86 1.08
N LEU A 15 10.36 10.86 2.41
CA LEU A 15 10.54 9.64 3.20
C LEU A 15 9.45 8.60 2.93
N LEU A 16 8.19 9.03 2.82
CA LEU A 16 7.07 8.15 2.49
C LEU A 16 7.23 7.54 1.09
N LEU A 17 7.57 8.34 0.08
CA LEU A 17 7.80 7.86 -1.28
C LEU A 17 8.96 6.87 -1.33
N LEU A 18 10.06 7.17 -0.63
CA LEU A 18 11.21 6.29 -0.54
C LEU A 18 10.84 4.96 0.14
N ALA A 19 10.06 5.00 1.22
CA ALA A 19 9.59 3.80 1.90
C ALA A 19 8.70 2.94 0.99
N ILE A 20 7.83 3.56 0.18
CA ILE A 20 6.99 2.85 -0.80
C ILE A 20 7.83 2.26 -1.94
N ALA A 21 8.87 2.96 -2.42
CA ALA A 21 9.79 2.40 -3.40
C ALA A 21 10.60 1.23 -2.81
N PHE A 22 10.99 1.33 -1.54
CA PHE A 22 11.73 0.28 -0.85
C PHE A 22 10.91 -1.00 -0.68
N THR A 23 9.61 -0.90 -0.44
CA THR A 23 8.75 -2.11 -0.40
C THR A 23 8.70 -2.82 -1.75
N ALA A 24 8.79 -2.09 -2.86
CA ALA A 24 8.87 -2.70 -4.20
C ALA A 24 10.22 -3.39 -4.43
N LEU A 25 11.31 -2.80 -3.93
CA LEU A 25 12.63 -3.45 -3.96
C LEU A 25 12.65 -4.74 -3.13
N ILE A 26 12.13 -4.69 -1.90
CA ILE A 26 12.02 -5.87 -1.03
C ILE A 26 11.16 -6.95 -1.73
N GLN A 27 10.02 -6.56 -2.30
CA GLN A 27 9.14 -7.48 -3.03
C GLN A 27 9.85 -8.15 -4.21
N ALA A 28 10.65 -7.39 -4.96
CA ALA A 28 11.29 -7.90 -6.18
C ALA A 28 12.57 -8.70 -5.92
N ARG A 29 13.25 -8.46 -4.79
CA ARG A 29 14.57 -9.05 -4.50
C ARG A 29 14.55 -10.02 -3.33
N LEU A 30 13.92 -9.68 -2.21
CA LEU A 30 14.01 -10.46 -0.99
C LEU A 30 12.90 -11.51 -0.87
N LEU A 31 11.67 -11.19 -1.27
CA LEU A 31 10.55 -12.15 -1.18
C LEU A 31 10.73 -13.41 -2.04
N PRO A 32 11.30 -13.33 -3.27
CA PRO A 32 11.59 -14.50 -4.08
C PRO A 32 12.59 -15.45 -3.42
N GLU A 33 13.55 -14.92 -2.64
CA GLU A 33 14.53 -15.74 -1.93
C GLU A 33 13.92 -16.59 -0.80
N VAL A 34 12.77 -16.16 -0.28
CA VAL A 34 12.05 -16.83 0.83
C VAL A 34 10.81 -17.58 0.33
N GLY A 35 10.52 -17.56 -0.97
CA GLY A 35 9.33 -18.21 -1.57
C GLY A 35 7.99 -17.55 -1.20
N LEU A 36 8.01 -16.27 -0.81
CA LEU A 36 6.83 -15.52 -0.36
C LEU A 36 6.31 -14.52 -1.40
N GLU A 37 6.98 -14.41 -2.55
CA GLU A 37 6.72 -13.44 -3.62
C GLU A 37 5.34 -13.60 -4.26
N THR A 38 4.81 -14.82 -4.22
CA THR A 38 3.45 -15.09 -4.68
C THR A 38 2.45 -14.76 -3.59
N LEU A 39 2.75 -15.01 -2.31
CA LEU A 39 1.82 -14.88 -1.19
C LEU A 39 1.44 -13.43 -0.87
N PHE A 40 2.38 -12.49 -0.95
CA PHE A 40 2.17 -11.10 -0.55
C PHE A 40 2.55 -10.12 -1.66
N ASN A 41 1.81 -9.00 -1.73
CA ASN A 41 2.23 -7.82 -2.47
C ASN A 41 2.49 -6.69 -1.47
N LEU A 42 3.76 -6.53 -1.06
CA LEU A 42 4.18 -5.58 -0.03
C LEU A 42 3.87 -4.12 -0.38
N PRO A 43 4.17 -3.62 -1.61
CA PRO A 43 3.77 -2.27 -2.01
C PRO A 43 2.27 -2.06 -1.88
N LEU A 44 1.46 -2.99 -2.39
CA LEU A 44 0.02 -2.92 -2.30
C LEU A 44 -0.45 -2.88 -0.84
N PHE A 45 0.09 -3.76 0.01
CA PHE A 45 -0.27 -3.85 1.42
C PHE A 45 0.00 -2.52 2.15
N VAL A 46 1.20 -1.96 2.01
CA VAL A 46 1.58 -0.69 2.64
C VAL A 46 0.71 0.46 2.12
N LEU A 47 0.47 0.53 0.82
CA LEU A 47 -0.37 1.54 0.21
C LEU A 47 -1.82 1.50 0.73
N LEU A 48 -2.39 0.30 0.90
CA LEU A 48 -3.76 0.13 1.39
C LEU A 48 -3.90 0.50 2.87
N LEU A 49 -2.91 0.17 3.71
CA LEU A 49 -2.93 0.57 5.12
C LEU A 49 -2.82 2.09 5.31
N LEU A 50 -1.98 2.73 4.48
CA LEU A 50 -1.71 4.18 4.55
C LEU A 50 -2.72 5.03 3.75
N SER A 51 -3.49 4.39 2.86
CA SER A 51 -4.54 4.99 2.05
C SER A 51 -5.38 5.98 2.86
N SER A 52 -5.44 7.23 2.42
CA SER A 52 -6.32 8.26 2.99
C SER A 52 -6.45 9.40 1.99
N VAL A 53 -7.60 10.09 2.02
CA VAL A 53 -7.87 11.19 1.08
C VAL A 53 -6.83 12.31 1.23
N ARG A 54 -6.46 12.70 2.46
CA ARG A 54 -5.44 13.73 2.73
C ARG A 54 -4.05 13.43 2.13
N ARG A 55 -3.68 12.16 1.96
CA ARG A 55 -2.37 11.75 1.39
C ARG A 55 -2.50 11.14 0.00
N ARG A 56 -3.69 11.18 -0.60
CA ARG A 56 -4.04 10.47 -1.84
C ARG A 56 -3.04 10.78 -2.96
N SER A 57 -2.74 12.06 -3.20
CA SER A 57 -1.81 12.46 -4.28
C SER A 57 -0.41 11.87 -4.09
N THR A 58 0.15 11.95 -2.87
CA THR A 58 1.46 11.38 -2.54
C THR A 58 1.46 9.85 -2.65
N LEU A 59 0.39 9.19 -2.21
CA LEU A 59 0.27 7.74 -2.30
C LEU A 59 0.10 7.25 -3.74
N ILE A 60 -0.61 8.00 -4.60
CA ILE A 60 -0.69 7.71 -6.03
C ILE A 60 0.69 7.85 -6.69
N ALA A 61 1.41 8.94 -6.41
CA ALA A 61 2.77 9.11 -6.93
C ALA A 61 3.70 7.96 -6.48
N GLY A 62 3.60 7.55 -5.21
CA GLY A 62 4.33 6.41 -4.67
C GLY A 62 3.92 5.09 -5.32
N ALA A 63 2.61 4.86 -5.51
CA ALA A 63 2.07 3.68 -6.17
C ALA A 63 2.55 3.56 -7.62
N PHE A 64 2.56 4.67 -8.34
CA PHE A 64 3.03 4.74 -9.72
C PHE A 64 4.53 4.45 -9.80
N ALA A 65 5.34 5.11 -8.97
CA ALA A 65 6.79 4.89 -8.93
C ALA A 65 7.16 3.45 -8.54
N ALA A 66 6.54 2.91 -7.48
CA ALA A 66 6.74 1.53 -7.06
C ALA A 66 6.29 0.53 -8.12
N GLY A 67 5.19 0.81 -8.82
CA GLY A 67 4.69 -0.05 -9.88
C GLY A 67 5.61 -0.09 -11.09
N ILE A 68 6.12 1.06 -11.56
CA ILE A 68 7.13 1.10 -12.63
C ILE A 68 8.39 0.33 -12.21
N LEU A 69 8.82 0.51 -10.96
CA LEU A 69 9.99 -0.17 -10.44
C LEU A 69 9.79 -1.70 -10.40
N LEU A 70 8.61 -2.17 -9.98
CA LEU A 70 8.25 -3.59 -10.03
C LEU A 70 8.24 -4.11 -11.47
N ASP A 71 7.63 -3.37 -12.39
CA ASP A 71 7.53 -3.80 -13.78
C ASP A 71 8.91 -3.95 -14.41
N ALA A 72 9.81 -3.00 -14.16
CA ALA A 72 11.20 -3.04 -14.62
C ALA A 72 12.01 -4.18 -13.96
N LEU A 73 11.90 -4.36 -12.64
CA LEU A 73 12.70 -5.36 -11.91
C LEU A 73 12.26 -6.80 -12.17
N LEU A 74 10.96 -7.01 -12.39
CA LEU A 74 10.36 -8.33 -12.57
C LEU A 74 10.08 -8.66 -14.04
N TRP A 75 10.55 -7.83 -14.98
CA TRP A 75 10.33 -8.00 -16.43
C TRP A 75 8.86 -8.18 -16.79
N ARG A 76 7.97 -7.44 -16.11
CA ARG A 76 6.54 -7.44 -16.38
C ARG A 76 6.21 -6.39 -17.45
N PRO A 77 5.03 -6.49 -18.08
CA PRO A 77 4.54 -5.44 -18.98
C PRO A 77 4.59 -4.07 -18.29
N LEU A 78 5.34 -3.14 -18.88
CA LEU A 78 5.55 -1.81 -18.32
C LEU A 78 4.22 -1.08 -18.11
N GLY A 79 3.98 -0.64 -16.88
CA GLY A 79 2.80 0.11 -16.49
C GLY A 79 1.67 -0.74 -15.92
N GLN A 80 1.73 -2.07 -16.02
CA GLN A 80 0.69 -2.95 -15.46
C GLN A 80 0.65 -2.83 -13.93
N SER A 81 1.78 -2.98 -13.24
CA SER A 81 1.81 -2.85 -11.77
C SER A 81 1.53 -1.41 -11.35
N ALA A 82 2.00 -0.42 -12.11
CA ALA A 82 1.74 1.00 -11.83
C ALA A 82 0.24 1.32 -11.86
N LEU A 83 -0.49 0.84 -12.86
CA LEU A 83 -1.94 0.98 -12.94
C LEU A 83 -2.64 0.24 -11.80
N THR A 84 -2.27 -1.01 -11.55
CA THR A 84 -2.86 -1.83 -10.48
C THR A 84 -2.74 -1.16 -9.10
N LEU A 85 -1.54 -0.71 -8.73
CA LEU A 85 -1.31 -0.06 -7.45
C LEU A 85 -2.04 1.30 -7.36
N SER A 86 -2.04 2.08 -8.44
CA SER A 86 -2.69 3.39 -8.46
C SER A 86 -4.21 3.29 -8.28
N VAL A 87 -4.84 2.34 -8.98
CA VAL A 87 -6.29 2.09 -8.85
C VAL A 87 -6.64 1.59 -7.45
N ALA A 88 -5.83 0.71 -6.86
CA ALA A 88 -6.04 0.27 -5.49
C ALA A 88 -6.02 1.43 -4.49
N VAL A 89 -5.06 2.35 -4.61
CA VAL A 89 -5.00 3.57 -3.77
C VAL A 89 -6.22 4.44 -3.98
N LEU A 90 -6.61 4.67 -5.24
CA LEU A 90 -7.77 5.49 -5.59
C LEU A 90 -9.06 4.95 -4.95
N VAL A 91 -9.32 3.65 -5.12
CA VAL A 91 -10.50 2.96 -4.59
C VAL A 91 -10.48 2.95 -3.08
N ALA A 92 -9.36 2.57 -2.46
CA ALA A 92 -9.25 2.56 -1.00
C ALA A 92 -9.44 3.96 -0.41
N ALA A 93 -8.86 4.99 -1.02
CA ALA A 93 -8.99 6.36 -0.53
C ALA A 93 -10.44 6.85 -0.66
N ALA A 94 -11.13 6.51 -1.74
CA ALA A 94 -12.54 6.86 -1.94
C ALA A 94 -13.45 6.20 -0.89
N VAL A 95 -13.26 4.91 -0.61
CA VAL A 95 -14.06 4.17 0.40
C VAL A 95 -13.77 4.69 1.81
N ARG A 96 -12.50 4.97 2.12
CA ARG A 96 -12.10 5.47 3.44
C ARG A 96 -12.65 6.87 3.71
N GLY A 97 -12.73 7.72 2.69
CA GLY A 97 -13.24 9.09 2.78
C GLY A 97 -12.39 10.02 3.66
N ASP A 98 -12.89 11.23 3.85
CA ASP A 98 -12.31 12.20 4.79
C ASP A 98 -12.86 11.97 6.19
N GLY A 99 -11.97 11.66 7.14
CA GLY A 99 -12.32 11.50 8.56
C GLY A 99 -11.44 10.51 9.32
N ASP A 100 -11.54 10.54 10.65
CA ASP A 100 -10.94 9.54 11.54
C ASP A 100 -11.75 8.24 11.48
N ALA A 101 -11.57 7.51 10.38
CA ALA A 101 -12.17 6.21 10.17
C ALA A 101 -11.71 5.23 11.27
N GLY A 102 -12.67 4.64 12.00
CA GLY A 102 -12.46 3.52 12.90
C GLY A 102 -11.93 2.29 12.16
N TRP A 103 -11.52 1.25 12.92
CA TRP A 103 -10.88 0.06 12.34
C TRP A 103 -11.73 -0.60 11.24
N ALA A 104 -13.05 -0.71 11.44
CA ALA A 104 -13.96 -1.34 10.48
C ALA A 104 -13.90 -0.67 9.10
N ARG A 105 -14.05 0.66 9.05
CA ARG A 105 -14.01 1.42 7.79
C ARG A 105 -12.64 1.39 7.12
N ARG A 106 -11.56 1.33 7.90
CA ARG A 106 -10.20 1.13 7.35
C ARG A 106 -10.03 -0.26 6.74
N SER A 107 -10.53 -1.29 7.41
CA SER A 107 -10.54 -2.66 6.90
C SER A 107 -11.34 -2.75 5.60
N THR A 108 -12.55 -2.19 5.57
CA THR A 108 -13.37 -2.15 4.35
C THR A 108 -12.63 -1.46 3.20
N ALA A 109 -12.07 -0.27 3.44
CA ALA A 109 -11.31 0.45 2.42
C ALA A 109 -10.11 -0.34 1.89
N ALA A 110 -9.37 -1.01 2.78
CA ALA A 110 -8.23 -1.83 2.43
C ALA A 110 -8.67 -3.05 1.59
N ILE A 111 -9.73 -3.76 1.99
CA ILE A 111 -10.26 -4.92 1.28
C ILE A 111 -10.81 -4.52 -0.10
N THR A 112 -11.56 -3.42 -0.20
CA THR A 112 -12.10 -2.94 -1.49
C THR A 112 -10.97 -2.51 -2.43
N GLY A 113 -9.94 -1.84 -1.92
CA GLY A 113 -8.76 -1.49 -2.72
C GLY A 113 -7.98 -2.71 -3.18
N TYR A 114 -7.82 -3.73 -2.32
CA TYR A 114 -7.22 -5.01 -2.70
C TYR A 114 -8.03 -5.73 -3.79
N ALA A 115 -9.35 -5.80 -3.63
CA ALA A 115 -10.25 -6.40 -4.62
C ALA A 115 -10.17 -5.68 -5.98
N ALA A 116 -10.11 -4.34 -5.98
CA ALA A 116 -9.94 -3.56 -7.20
C ALA A 116 -8.58 -3.82 -7.89
N ALA A 117 -7.49 -3.93 -7.10
CA ALA A 117 -6.20 -4.34 -7.63
C ALA A 117 -6.25 -5.73 -8.27
N ALA A 118 -6.87 -6.70 -7.58
CA ALA A 118 -7.01 -8.06 -8.10
C ALA A 118 -7.83 -8.09 -9.39
N ALA A 119 -8.97 -7.40 -9.44
CA ALA A 119 -9.81 -7.31 -10.63
C ALA A 119 -9.07 -6.68 -11.82
N LEU A 120 -8.34 -5.59 -11.60
CA LEU A 120 -7.56 -4.94 -12.64
C LEU A 120 -6.40 -5.81 -13.11
N LEU A 121 -5.73 -6.52 -12.20
CA LEU A 121 -4.66 -7.45 -12.55
C LEU A 121 -5.20 -8.59 -13.41
N ILE A 122 -6.34 -9.18 -13.04
CA ILE A 122 -7.02 -10.21 -13.84
C ILE A 122 -7.35 -9.69 -15.23
N LEU A 123 -8.01 -8.53 -15.32
CA LEU A 123 -8.41 -7.93 -16.59
C LEU A 123 -7.21 -7.63 -17.49
N SER A 124 -6.21 -6.93 -16.96
CA SER A 124 -5.01 -6.57 -17.72
C SER A 124 -4.21 -7.80 -18.16
N SER A 125 -4.10 -8.83 -17.32
CA SER A 125 -3.37 -10.06 -17.66
C SER A 125 -4.06 -10.82 -18.79
N ASN A 126 -5.41 -10.90 -18.76
CA ASN A 126 -6.19 -11.49 -19.85
C ASN A 126 -6.02 -10.70 -21.18
N LEU A 127 -6.05 -9.37 -21.12
CA LEU A 127 -5.86 -8.53 -22.31
C LEU A 127 -4.46 -8.65 -22.91
N LEU A 128 -3.44 -8.86 -22.07
CA LEU A 128 -2.05 -9.00 -22.49
C LEU A 128 -1.66 -10.45 -22.83
N GLY A 129 -2.54 -11.41 -22.60
CA GLY A 129 -2.26 -12.85 -22.81
C GLY A 129 -1.19 -13.41 -21.86
N VAL A 130 -1.02 -12.81 -20.66
CA VAL A 130 -0.02 -13.21 -19.67
C VAL A 130 -0.68 -13.89 -18.48
N GLY A 131 -0.01 -14.87 -17.87
CA GLY A 131 -0.48 -15.54 -16.66
C GLY A 131 -0.57 -14.60 -15.44
N THR A 132 -1.51 -14.86 -14.53
CA THR A 132 -1.67 -14.09 -13.29
C THR A 132 -1.74 -14.99 -12.07
N THR A 133 -1.14 -14.54 -10.98
CA THR A 133 -1.25 -15.23 -9.69
C THR A 133 -2.65 -15.10 -9.09
N ALA A 134 -3.50 -14.16 -9.54
CA ALA A 134 -4.80 -13.92 -8.93
C ALA A 134 -5.81 -15.08 -9.08
N ILE A 135 -5.64 -15.95 -10.10
CA ILE A 135 -6.56 -17.06 -10.42
C ILE A 135 -5.84 -18.43 -10.37
N GLY A 136 -4.53 -18.45 -10.09
CA GLY A 136 -3.74 -19.69 -10.01
C GLY A 136 -4.03 -20.54 -8.76
N SER A 137 -3.38 -21.71 -8.69
CA SER A 137 -3.39 -22.57 -7.50
C SER A 137 -2.93 -21.79 -6.27
N GLY A 138 -3.63 -21.97 -5.14
CA GLY A 138 -3.37 -21.19 -3.91
C GLY A 138 -4.01 -19.80 -3.89
N GLY A 139 -4.78 -19.41 -4.93
CA GLY A 139 -5.46 -18.13 -5.01
C GLY A 139 -6.39 -17.83 -3.82
N PRO A 140 -7.31 -18.75 -3.44
CA PRO A 140 -8.21 -18.57 -2.30
C PRO A 140 -7.48 -18.40 -0.96
N GLU A 141 -6.43 -19.19 -0.71
CA GLU A 141 -5.63 -19.14 0.51
C GLU A 141 -4.89 -17.81 0.61
N ARG A 142 -4.30 -17.36 -0.51
CA ARG A 142 -3.65 -16.05 -0.60
C ARG A 142 -4.62 -14.92 -0.36
N LEU A 143 -5.82 -14.99 -0.93
CA LEU A 143 -6.87 -14.01 -0.67
C LEU A 143 -7.20 -13.96 0.83
N ALA A 144 -7.45 -15.12 1.45
CA ALA A 144 -7.78 -15.20 2.87
C ALA A 144 -6.68 -14.61 3.77
N ILE A 145 -5.42 -14.96 3.50
CA ILE A 145 -4.26 -14.44 4.22
C ILE A 145 -4.16 -12.92 4.07
N ASN A 146 -4.21 -12.39 2.84
CA ASN A 146 -4.08 -10.95 2.60
C ASN A 146 -5.23 -10.17 3.24
N VAL A 147 -6.47 -10.65 3.12
CA VAL A 147 -7.64 -10.03 3.77
C VAL A 147 -7.47 -10.02 5.29
N THR A 148 -7.04 -11.14 5.88
CA THR A 148 -6.83 -11.25 7.33
C THR A 148 -5.78 -10.25 7.82
N LEU A 149 -4.64 -10.14 7.13
CA LEU A 149 -3.59 -9.20 7.46
C LEU A 149 -4.03 -7.74 7.29
N LEU A 150 -4.84 -7.43 6.26
CA LEU A 150 -5.37 -6.08 6.05
C LEU A 150 -6.32 -5.68 7.17
N ILE A 151 -7.17 -6.60 7.64
CA ILE A 151 -8.04 -6.38 8.80
C ILE A 151 -7.21 -6.12 10.05
N PHE A 152 -6.22 -6.98 10.33
CA PHE A 152 -5.37 -6.85 11.50
C PHE A 152 -4.57 -5.54 11.47
N GLY A 153 -3.91 -5.23 10.36
CA GLY A 153 -3.16 -3.97 10.18
C GLY A 153 -4.05 -2.73 10.32
N SER A 154 -5.28 -2.79 9.82
CA SER A 154 -6.27 -1.72 9.97
C SER A 154 -6.69 -1.52 11.42
N ALA A 155 -6.90 -2.62 12.17
CA ALA A 155 -7.22 -2.59 13.60
C ALA A 155 -6.08 -2.02 14.44
N VAL A 156 -4.84 -2.50 14.24
CA VAL A 156 -3.65 -1.98 14.92
C VAL A 156 -3.46 -0.49 14.62
N GLY A 157 -3.56 -0.09 13.35
CA GLY A 157 -3.43 1.29 12.94
C GLY A 157 -4.52 2.21 13.51
N ALA A 158 -5.75 1.69 13.69
CA ALA A 158 -6.82 2.44 14.33
C ALA A 158 -6.57 2.64 15.83
N ARG A 159 -6.15 1.57 16.53
CA ARG A 159 -5.80 1.64 17.96
C ARG A 159 -4.66 2.62 18.23
N ARG A 160 -3.58 2.56 17.44
CA ARG A 160 -2.45 3.50 17.57
C ARG A 160 -2.88 4.96 17.39
N ARG A 161 -3.75 5.25 16.41
CA ARG A 161 -4.26 6.62 16.22
C ARG A 161 -5.14 7.07 17.38
N ALA A 162 -5.98 6.17 17.91
CA ALA A 162 -6.79 6.47 19.08
C ALA A 162 -5.93 6.76 20.32
N GLN A 163 -4.82 6.05 20.52
CA GLN A 163 -3.84 6.34 21.58
C GLN A 163 -3.20 7.72 21.39
N GLN A 164 -2.73 8.03 20.17
CA GLN A 164 -2.14 9.35 19.87
C GLN A 164 -3.10 10.52 20.13
N LEU A 165 -4.41 10.34 19.87
CA LEU A 165 -5.41 11.36 20.18
C LEU A 165 -5.66 11.49 21.69
N ARG A 166 -5.57 10.39 22.44
CA ARG A 166 -5.69 10.39 23.91
C ARG A 166 -4.48 11.00 24.62
N GLU A 167 -3.33 11.00 23.99
CA GLU A 167 -2.09 11.59 24.53
C GLU A 167 -1.94 13.08 24.17
N ARG A 168 -2.76 13.62 23.26
CA ARG A 168 -2.77 15.06 22.95
C ARG A 168 -3.31 15.87 24.14
N PRO A 169 -2.63 16.95 24.55
CA PRO A 169 -3.11 17.85 25.60
C PRO A 169 -4.50 18.41 25.26
N LEU A 170 -5.32 18.67 26.28
CA LEU A 170 -6.74 19.00 26.13
C LEU A 170 -7.00 20.24 25.26
N ASP A 171 -6.05 21.19 25.23
CA ASP A 171 -6.19 22.47 24.51
C ASP A 171 -6.28 22.27 22.98
N ASP A 172 -5.65 21.23 22.43
CA ASP A 172 -5.69 20.87 21.00
C ASP A 172 -6.91 20.04 20.59
N ARG A 173 -7.77 19.64 21.55
CA ARG A 173 -8.95 18.80 21.27
C ARG A 173 -10.20 19.59 20.90
N LEU A 174 -10.19 20.90 21.15
CA LEU A 174 -11.34 21.80 21.01
C LEU A 174 -11.19 22.83 19.88
N SER A 175 -10.04 22.86 19.18
CA SER A 175 -9.78 23.71 18.00
C SER A 175 -9.93 22.95 16.69
#